data_AF-A0AA41JUB7-F1
#
_entry.id   AF-A0AA41JUB7-F1
#
_cell.length_a   1.000
_cell.length_b   1.000
_cell.length_c   1.000
_cell.angle_alpha   90.00
_cell.angle_beta   90.00
_cell.angle_gamma   90.00
#
_symmetry.space_group_name_H-M   'P 1'
#
loop_
_entity.id
_entity.type
_entity.pdbx_description
1 polymer ?
#
loop_
_entity_poly.entity_id
_entity_poly.type
_entity_poly.pdbx_seq_one_letter_code
_entity_poly.pdbx_strand_id
1 'polypeptide(L)'
;MNVLVLYMHRYWKVIVIRSVLLITVLVAFCSSTSVVHGDSLTNLGDSSTSGSLIPDGGSVANDIKSNVNNDLLGVAANFHIFANKATLNAHTNGNLAVDELAGNVNFGTNIHEGSVSKDIYYIGELDSINASSFVSDQGNRTNKVVFG
;
A
#
# COMPACT_ATOMS: atom_id res chain seq x y z
N MET A 1 4.85 39.12 -56.85
CA MET A 1 4.15 38.17 -55.96
C MET A 1 4.86 38.18 -54.61
N ASN A 2 4.21 38.72 -53.58
CA ASN A 2 4.84 39.12 -52.32
C ASN A 2 5.21 37.92 -51.44
N VAL A 3 6.52 37.68 -51.28
CA VAL A 3 7.12 36.65 -50.40
C VAL A 3 6.62 36.76 -48.95
N LEU A 4 6.24 37.97 -48.52
CA LEU A 4 5.67 38.26 -47.20
C LEU A 4 4.34 37.51 -46.95
N VAL A 5 3.47 37.40 -47.96
CA VAL A 5 2.15 36.75 -47.84
C VAL A 5 2.30 35.23 -47.72
N LEU A 6 3.27 34.65 -48.44
CA LEU A 6 3.64 33.24 -48.32
C LEU A 6 4.21 32.91 -46.94
N TYR A 7 5.00 33.82 -46.36
CA TYR A 7 5.58 33.65 -45.02
C TYR A 7 4.50 33.70 -43.93
N MET A 8 3.58 34.67 -43.99
CA MET A 8 2.47 34.79 -43.04
C MET A 8 1.52 33.58 -43.11
N HIS A 9 1.24 33.05 -44.31
CA HIS A 9 0.38 31.88 -44.46
C HIS A 9 1.05 30.58 -43.96
N ARG A 10 2.38 30.47 -44.04
CA ARG A 10 3.14 29.35 -43.47
C ARG A 10 3.17 29.42 -41.94
N TYR A 11 3.38 30.60 -41.37
CA TYR A 11 3.42 30.81 -39.91
C TYR A 11 2.07 30.57 -39.23
N TRP A 12 0.96 30.99 -39.86
CA TRP A 12 -0.39 30.77 -39.36
C TRP A 12 -0.71 29.27 -39.18
N LYS A 13 -0.32 28.44 -40.15
CA LYS A 13 -0.56 26.99 -40.09
C LYS A 13 0.18 26.31 -38.94
N VAL A 14 1.44 26.70 -38.69
CA VAL A 14 2.26 26.08 -37.63
C VAL A 14 1.79 26.49 -36.23
N ILE A 15 1.40 27.75 -36.06
CA ILE A 15 0.88 28.28 -34.78
C ILE A 15 -0.43 27.60 -34.40
N VAL A 16 -1.38 27.51 -35.33
CA VAL A 16 -2.68 26.86 -35.06
C VAL A 16 -2.51 25.38 -34.69
N ILE A 17 -1.64 24.65 -35.39
CA ILE A 17 -1.39 23.23 -35.11
C ILE A 17 -0.77 23.03 -33.71
N ARG A 18 0.21 23.86 -33.33
CA ARG A 18 0.86 23.75 -32.01
C ARG A 18 -0.07 24.13 -30.86
N SER A 19 -0.92 25.14 -31.04
CA SER A 19 -1.93 25.51 -30.04
C SER A 19 -2.98 24.42 -29.83
N VAL A 20 -3.45 23.77 -30.91
CA VAL A 20 -4.41 22.66 -30.80
C VAL A 20 -3.80 21.45 -30.09
N LEU A 21 -2.54 21.10 -30.41
CA LEU A 21 -1.84 19.98 -29.76
C LEU A 21 -1.70 20.20 -28.25
N LEU A 22 -1.35 21.42 -27.82
CA LEU A 22 -1.19 21.76 -26.41
C LEU A 22 -2.52 21.67 -25.63
N ILE A 23 -3.63 22.07 -26.25
CA ILE A 23 -4.97 22.01 -25.65
C ILE A 23 -5.44 20.55 -25.50
N THR A 24 -5.16 19.68 -26.48
CA THR A 24 -5.58 18.26 -26.40
C THR A 24 -4.91 17.47 -25.29
N VAL A 25 -3.64 17.80 -24.96
CA VAL A 25 -2.91 17.12 -23.87
C VAL A 25 -3.43 17.52 -22.49
N LEU A 26 -3.96 18.74 -22.34
CA LEU A 26 -4.50 19.23 -21.06
C LEU A 26 -5.84 18.58 -20.68
N VAL A 27 -6.67 18.20 -21.67
CA VAL A 27 -8.01 17.60 -21.44
C VAL A 27 -7.93 16.12 -21.06
N ALA A 28 -6.82 15.43 -21.37
CA ALA A 28 -6.63 14.01 -21.06
C ALA A 28 -6.34 13.71 -19.57
N PHE A 29 -6.16 14.74 -18.72
CA PHE A 29 -5.79 14.55 -17.31
C PHE A 29 -6.96 14.58 -16.31
N CYS A 30 -8.21 14.60 -16.78
CA CYS A 30 -9.36 14.61 -15.90
C CYS A 30 -10.36 13.54 -16.34
N SER A 31 -10.31 12.37 -15.71
CA SER A 31 -11.46 11.47 -15.49
C SER A 31 -11.05 10.27 -14.64
N SER A 32 -11.17 10.39 -13.32
CA SER A 32 -11.37 9.23 -12.43
C SER A 32 -12.56 9.56 -11.52
N THR A 33 -13.77 9.30 -12.00
CA THR A 33 -14.96 9.28 -11.14
C THR A 33 -15.20 7.85 -10.69
N SER A 34 -15.05 7.57 -9.40
CA SER A 34 -15.52 6.32 -8.81
C SER A 34 -17.04 6.38 -8.67
N VAL A 35 -17.71 5.45 -9.35
CA VAL A 35 -19.15 5.20 -9.24
C VAL A 35 -19.36 4.19 -8.11
N VAL A 36 -20.12 4.55 -7.07
CA VAL A 36 -20.63 3.60 -6.08
C VAL A 36 -22.10 3.34 -6.42
N HIS A 37 -22.40 2.15 -6.94
CA HIS A 37 -23.76 1.60 -7.06
C HIS A 37 -23.94 0.56 -5.93
N GLY A 38 -24.94 0.78 -5.08
CA GLY A 38 -25.25 -0.11 -3.95
C GLY A 38 -26.18 -1.26 -4.31
N ASP A 39 -26.38 -2.17 -3.36
CA ASP A 39 -27.69 -2.80 -3.16
C ASP A 39 -27.86 -3.29 -1.71
N SER A 40 -29.07 -3.15 -1.18
CA SER A 40 -29.48 -3.71 0.11
C SER A 40 -29.86 -5.17 -0.07
N LEU A 41 -29.27 -6.09 0.70
CA LEU A 41 -29.78 -7.44 0.85
C LEU A 41 -30.02 -7.79 2.32
N THR A 42 -31.17 -8.43 2.50
CA THR A 42 -31.91 -8.72 3.73
C THR A 42 -31.24 -9.74 4.64
N ASN A 43 -31.02 -9.33 5.90
CA ASN A 43 -31.32 -10.05 7.15
C ASN A 43 -31.28 -11.59 7.15
N LEU A 44 -30.24 -12.19 7.74
CA LEU A 44 -30.26 -13.49 8.44
C LEU A 44 -29.21 -13.47 9.57
N GLY A 45 -29.68 -13.04 10.75
CA GLY A 45 -29.15 -13.18 12.12
C GLY A 45 -27.66 -13.45 12.40
N ASP A 46 -27.02 -12.51 13.10
CA ASP A 46 -26.45 -12.78 14.44
C ASP A 46 -26.25 -11.47 15.24
N SER A 47 -26.98 -11.36 16.35
CA SER A 47 -26.74 -10.59 17.58
C SER A 47 -25.74 -9.41 17.56
N SER A 48 -25.99 -8.36 16.79
CA SER A 48 -25.30 -7.07 16.93
C SER A 48 -25.85 -6.28 18.13
N THR A 49 -25.42 -6.66 19.34
CA THR A 49 -25.58 -5.80 20.52
C THR A 49 -24.35 -4.90 20.59
N SER A 50 -24.52 -3.65 20.14
CA SER A 50 -23.52 -2.56 20.10
C SER A 50 -22.42 -2.70 19.05
N GLY A 51 -22.23 -1.65 18.23
CA GLY A 51 -21.10 -1.52 17.29
C GLY A 51 -19.76 -1.49 18.03
N SER A 52 -19.24 -2.67 18.32
CA SER A 52 -18.03 -2.92 19.10
C SER A 52 -16.79 -2.64 18.26
N LEU A 53 -16.26 -1.41 18.41
CA LEU A 53 -14.87 -1.07 18.76
C LEU A 53 -13.68 -1.93 18.23
N ILE A 54 -13.77 -2.63 17.11
CA ILE A 54 -12.57 -3.15 16.44
C ILE A 54 -11.89 -1.97 15.75
N PRO A 55 -10.69 -1.55 16.18
CA PRO A 55 -10.00 -0.42 15.56
C PRO A 55 -9.62 -0.77 14.12
N ASP A 56 -9.73 0.22 13.23
CA ASP A 56 -9.23 0.09 11.87
C ASP A 56 -7.72 -0.23 11.89
N GLY A 57 -7.29 -1.09 10.97
CA GLY A 57 -5.89 -1.47 10.80
C GLY A 57 -4.98 -0.30 10.44
N GLY A 58 -5.56 0.84 10.05
CA GLY A 58 -4.85 2.04 9.63
C GLY A 58 -4.24 1.90 8.25
N SER A 59 -3.35 2.83 7.91
CA SER A 59 -2.63 2.80 6.64
C SER A 59 -1.15 2.49 6.85
N VAL A 60 -0.56 1.78 5.89
CA VAL A 60 0.88 1.49 5.85
C VAL A 60 1.74 2.76 5.84
N ALA A 61 1.21 3.85 5.27
CA ALA A 61 1.85 5.15 5.25
C ALA A 61 2.04 5.78 6.65
N ASN A 62 1.16 5.44 7.60
CA ASN A 62 1.28 5.93 8.98
C ASN A 62 2.22 5.06 9.84
N ASP A 63 2.46 3.81 9.42
CA ASP A 63 3.30 2.89 10.17
C ASP A 63 4.77 2.97 9.78
N ILE A 64 5.04 3.27 8.51
CA ILE A 64 6.38 3.35 7.95
C ILE A 64 6.85 4.80 7.95
N LYS A 65 7.96 5.08 8.64
CA LYS A 65 8.54 6.44 8.73
C LYS A 65 9.57 6.77 7.65
N SER A 66 10.05 5.77 6.90
CA SER A 66 11.15 5.91 5.94
C SER A 66 10.66 6.08 4.49
N ASN A 67 11.45 6.80 3.69
CA ASN A 67 11.15 7.40 2.37
C ASN A 67 10.65 6.42 1.28
N VAL A 68 9.38 6.02 1.36
CA VAL A 68 8.69 5.27 0.31
C VAL A 68 8.66 5.98 -1.06
N ASN A 69 8.90 7.29 -1.10
CA ASN A 69 8.73 8.11 -2.30
C ASN A 69 9.96 8.16 -3.23
N ASN A 70 11.15 7.81 -2.73
CA ASN A 70 12.41 7.90 -3.50
C ASN A 70 13.18 6.57 -3.62
N ASP A 71 12.71 5.51 -2.97
CA ASP A 71 13.35 4.20 -3.01
C ASP A 71 12.73 3.30 -4.09
N LEU A 72 13.57 2.61 -4.87
CA LEU A 72 13.13 1.70 -5.94
C LEU A 72 12.13 0.64 -5.45
N LEU A 73 12.29 0.21 -4.19
CA LEU A 73 11.45 -0.81 -3.55
C LEU A 73 10.28 -0.21 -2.76
N GLY A 74 10.22 1.11 -2.60
CA GLY A 74 9.16 1.83 -1.89
C GLY A 74 8.80 1.22 -0.54
N VAL A 75 7.50 0.92 -0.34
CA VAL A 75 6.96 0.30 0.89
C VAL A 75 7.62 -1.04 1.20
N ALA A 76 7.91 -1.85 0.19
CA ALA A 76 8.46 -3.20 0.36
C ALA A 76 9.83 -3.20 1.04
N ALA A 77 10.61 -2.10 0.93
CA ALA A 77 11.91 -1.96 1.58
C ALA A 77 11.85 -2.07 3.12
N ASN A 78 10.68 -1.90 3.71
CA ASN A 78 10.49 -1.89 5.16
C ASN A 78 10.12 -3.26 5.73
N PHE A 79 9.98 -4.27 4.87
CA PHE A 79 9.59 -5.62 5.24
C PHE A 79 10.73 -6.60 5.01
N HIS A 80 10.96 -7.48 5.98
CA HIS A 80 11.90 -8.58 5.80
C HIS A 80 11.35 -9.59 4.78
N ILE A 81 10.04 -9.82 4.82
CA ILE A 81 9.31 -10.59 3.82
C ILE A 81 8.18 -9.73 3.28
N PHE A 82 8.21 -9.49 1.97
CA PHE A 82 7.13 -8.87 1.20
C PHE A 82 6.75 -9.81 0.06
N ALA A 83 5.63 -10.51 0.17
CA ALA A 83 5.28 -11.56 -0.78
C ALA A 83 3.76 -11.74 -0.93
N ASN A 84 3.30 -12.39 -2.00
CA ASN A 84 1.93 -12.87 -2.04
C ASN A 84 1.77 -14.12 -1.16
N LYS A 85 2.68 -15.10 -1.23
CA LYS A 85 2.65 -16.28 -0.37
C LYS A 85 3.99 -16.52 0.30
N ALA A 86 3.99 -16.90 1.57
CA ALA A 86 5.20 -17.26 2.30
C ALA A 86 4.99 -18.46 3.24
N THR A 87 5.97 -19.37 3.25
CA THR A 87 6.07 -20.44 4.24
C THR A 87 7.36 -20.28 5.02
N LEU A 88 7.24 -20.02 6.32
CA LEU A 88 8.40 -19.79 7.20
C LEU A 88 8.81 -21.12 7.85
N ASN A 89 10.00 -21.59 7.51
CA ASN A 89 10.61 -22.82 8.06
C ASN A 89 11.85 -22.54 8.91
N ALA A 90 12.32 -21.30 8.94
CA ALA A 90 13.36 -20.83 9.85
C ALA A 90 12.93 -19.51 10.51
N HIS A 91 13.52 -19.23 11.67
CA HIS A 91 13.26 -17.99 12.41
C HIS A 91 13.48 -16.77 11.52
N THR A 92 12.45 -15.94 11.39
CA THR A 92 12.50 -14.74 10.55
C THR A 92 12.48 -13.50 11.44
N ASN A 93 13.57 -12.73 11.39
CA ASN A 93 13.77 -11.54 12.20
C ASN A 93 13.36 -10.30 11.38
N GLY A 94 12.20 -9.71 11.69
CA GLY A 94 11.74 -8.45 11.09
C GLY A 94 10.26 -8.42 10.76
N ASN A 95 9.86 -7.33 10.09
CA ASN A 95 8.50 -7.06 9.63
C ASN A 95 8.06 -8.02 8.53
N LEU A 96 6.76 -8.26 8.45
CA LEU A 96 6.14 -9.15 7.46
C LEU A 96 4.98 -8.45 6.74
N ALA A 97 4.90 -8.58 5.42
CA ALA A 97 3.72 -8.24 4.63
C ALA A 97 3.45 -9.36 3.61
N VAL A 98 2.45 -10.19 3.88
CA VAL A 98 2.15 -11.39 3.08
C VAL A 98 0.65 -11.56 2.90
N ASP A 99 0.21 -11.94 1.70
CA ASP A 99 -1.21 -12.24 1.45
C ASP A 99 -1.57 -13.61 2.06
N GLU A 100 -0.83 -14.69 1.80
CA GLU A 100 -1.03 -16.00 2.44
C GLU A 100 0.21 -16.46 3.24
N LEU A 101 0.06 -16.62 4.56
CA LEU A 101 1.16 -17.01 5.47
C LEU A 101 0.97 -18.40 6.08
N ALA A 102 1.97 -19.26 5.89
CA ALA A 102 2.21 -20.44 6.71
C ALA A 102 3.41 -20.17 7.64
N GLY A 103 3.15 -19.73 8.86
CA GLY A 103 4.14 -19.37 9.88
C GLY A 103 4.48 -20.53 10.81
N ASN A 104 5.05 -21.62 10.29
CA ASN A 104 5.30 -22.86 11.04
C ASN A 104 6.35 -22.70 12.18
N VAL A 105 7.16 -21.65 12.11
CA VAL A 105 8.22 -21.31 13.06
C VAL A 105 8.09 -19.88 13.55
N ASN A 106 8.90 -19.48 14.54
CA ASN A 106 8.78 -18.16 15.13
C ASN A 106 9.19 -17.06 14.13
N PHE A 107 8.51 -15.93 14.21
CA PHE A 107 8.87 -14.72 13.49
C PHE A 107 8.67 -13.48 14.35
N GLY A 108 9.36 -12.42 13.97
CA GLY A 108 9.48 -11.17 14.70
C GLY A 108 10.88 -10.94 15.22
N THR A 109 11.21 -9.68 15.47
CA THR A 109 12.60 -9.30 15.75
C THR A 109 13.05 -9.80 17.12
N ASN A 110 14.14 -10.57 17.20
CA ASN A 110 14.63 -11.07 18.49
C ASN A 110 15.09 -9.92 19.41
N ILE A 111 14.96 -10.10 20.74
CA ILE A 111 15.22 -9.09 21.78
C ILE A 111 16.72 -8.72 21.94
N HIS A 112 17.62 -9.42 21.23
CA HIS A 112 19.07 -9.17 21.36
C HIS A 112 19.54 -7.81 20.81
N GLU A 113 18.72 -7.14 19.99
CA GLU A 113 19.03 -5.86 19.35
C GLU A 113 18.03 -4.81 19.86
N GLY A 114 18.37 -4.08 20.92
CA GLY A 114 17.52 -3.08 21.59
C GLY A 114 17.17 -1.81 20.77
N SER A 115 17.25 -1.88 19.44
CA SER A 115 17.08 -0.76 18.52
C SER A 115 15.71 -0.74 17.83
N VAL A 116 14.94 -1.83 17.87
CA VAL A 116 13.63 -1.92 17.19
C VAL A 116 12.51 -1.55 18.15
N SER A 117 11.87 -0.41 17.90
CA SER A 117 10.75 0.10 18.72
C SER A 117 9.38 -0.43 18.28
N LYS A 118 9.26 -0.91 17.03
CA LYS A 118 8.01 -1.44 16.49
C LYS A 118 8.26 -2.48 15.41
N ASP A 119 7.63 -3.64 15.53
CA ASP A 119 7.44 -4.54 14.39
C ASP A 119 6.04 -4.39 13.81
N ILE A 120 5.92 -4.54 12.49
CA ILE A 120 4.69 -4.40 11.73
C ILE A 120 4.46 -5.67 10.90
N TYR A 121 3.25 -6.20 11.00
CA TYR A 121 2.82 -7.43 10.32
C TYR A 121 1.50 -7.18 9.60
N TYR A 122 1.50 -7.33 8.28
CA TYR A 122 0.30 -7.36 7.43
C TYR A 122 0.14 -8.78 6.88
N ILE A 123 -0.96 -9.44 7.21
CA ILE A 123 -1.23 -10.83 6.84
C ILE A 123 -2.64 -10.91 6.27
N GLY A 124 -2.83 -11.34 5.03
CA GLY A 124 -4.17 -11.54 4.47
C GLY A 124 -4.85 -12.75 5.09
N GLU A 125 -4.52 -13.92 4.56
CA GLU A 125 -4.88 -15.25 5.02
C GLU A 125 -3.74 -15.86 5.86
N LEU A 126 -4.11 -16.41 7.03
CA LEU A 126 -3.20 -17.12 7.93
C LEU A 126 -3.54 -18.61 7.94
N ASP A 127 -2.69 -19.42 7.33
CA ASP A 127 -2.84 -20.88 7.30
C ASP A 127 -2.37 -21.51 8.62
N SER A 128 -1.19 -21.10 9.09
CA SER A 128 -0.62 -21.61 10.34
C SER A 128 0.23 -20.57 11.05
N ILE A 129 0.31 -20.69 12.39
CA ILE A 129 1.11 -19.79 13.22
C ILE A 129 1.74 -20.52 14.41
N ASN A 130 3.02 -20.23 14.66
CA ASN A 130 3.72 -20.68 15.84
C ASN A 130 3.38 -19.82 17.07
N ALA A 131 3.20 -20.43 18.24
CA ALA A 131 2.86 -19.72 19.49
C ALA A 131 3.91 -18.67 19.92
N SER A 132 5.15 -18.81 19.46
CA SER A 132 6.25 -17.87 19.74
C SER A 132 6.43 -16.82 18.63
N SER A 133 5.44 -16.65 17.75
CA SER A 133 5.39 -15.57 16.76
C SER A 133 5.06 -14.23 17.42
N PHE A 134 5.32 -13.13 16.70
CA PHE A 134 5.14 -11.77 17.22
C PHE A 134 5.92 -11.54 18.51
N VAL A 135 7.21 -11.84 18.49
CA VAL A 135 8.12 -11.68 19.63
C VAL A 135 7.95 -10.27 20.22
N SER A 136 7.41 -10.17 21.44
CA SER A 136 7.29 -8.92 22.19
C SER A 136 8.44 -8.82 23.18
N ASP A 137 9.16 -7.70 23.18
CA ASP A 137 10.04 -7.37 24.30
C ASP A 137 9.20 -6.86 25.48
N GLN A 138 9.62 -7.15 26.72
CA GLN A 138 8.98 -6.70 27.96
C GLN A 138 9.17 -5.19 28.22
N GLY A 139 9.71 -4.44 27.25
CA GLY A 139 9.98 -3.01 27.30
C GLY A 139 9.02 -2.16 26.45
N ASN A 140 9.53 -1.07 25.86
CA ASN A 140 8.75 -0.10 25.07
C ASN A 140 8.46 -0.53 23.62
N ARG A 141 8.68 -1.81 23.29
CA ARG A 141 8.48 -2.30 21.93
C ARG A 141 7.03 -2.69 21.72
N THR A 142 6.48 -2.26 20.60
CA THR A 142 5.09 -2.55 20.21
C THR A 142 5.05 -3.42 18.96
N ASN A 143 4.16 -4.40 18.93
CA ASN A 143 3.89 -5.17 17.71
C ASN A 143 2.55 -4.70 17.16
N LYS A 144 2.54 -4.31 15.88
CA LYS A 144 1.30 -4.03 15.15
C LYS A 144 1.02 -5.18 14.21
N VAL A 145 -0.13 -5.81 14.39
CA VAL A 145 -0.58 -6.92 13.54
C VAL A 145 -1.92 -6.54 12.93
N VAL A 146 -2.01 -6.68 11.61
CA VAL A 146 -3.23 -6.43 10.83
C VAL A 146 -3.53 -7.69 10.02
N PHE A 147 -4.77 -8.15 10.12
CA PHE A 147 -5.31 -9.27 9.34
C PHE A 147 -6.38 -8.78 8.38
N GLY A 148 -6.44 -9.29 7.15
CA GLY A 148 -7.52 -8.97 6.20
C GLY A 148 -7.17 -9.13 4.73
#